data_AF-A0A927M8B2-F1
#
_entry.id   AF-A0A927M8B2-F1
#
_cell.length_a   1.000
_cell.length_b   1.000
_cell.length_c   1.000
_cell.angle_alpha   90.00
_cell.angle_beta   90.00
_cell.angle_gamma   90.00
#
_symmetry.space_group_name_H-M   'P 1'
#
loop_
_entity.id
_entity.type
_entity.pdbx_description
1 polymer ?
#
loop_
_entity_poly.entity_id
_entity_poly.type
_entity_poly.pdbx_seq_one_letter_code
_entity_poly.pdbx_strand_id
1 'polypeptide(L)'
;MRIKKAIVRASVVASIGAMAAIAPAAPALAGTPPTCMQTVKHAYNSVTVYNRCGLTSFNIRIVWRAAPDSGCYTISPGSSRAYNAFGAPLGSYDKTVTC
;
A
#
# COMPACT_ATOMS: atom_id res chain seq x y z
N MET A 1 24.71 -20.17 67.48
CA MET A 1 24.62 -20.72 66.10
C MET A 1 23.19 -20.51 65.59
N ARG A 2 23.06 -19.94 64.38
CA ARG A 2 21.90 -19.98 63.44
C ARG A 2 20.61 -19.22 63.79
N ILE A 3 19.86 -18.59 62.87
CA ILE A 3 20.01 -18.17 61.45
C ILE A 3 18.97 -17.04 61.27
N LYS A 4 19.36 -15.92 60.65
CA LYS A 4 18.45 -14.82 60.28
C LYS A 4 17.64 -15.23 59.04
N LYS A 5 16.30 -15.22 59.09
CA LYS A 5 15.44 -15.42 57.91
C LYS A 5 15.11 -14.05 57.29
N ALA A 6 15.75 -13.74 56.18
CA ALA A 6 15.41 -12.61 55.33
C ALA A 6 14.23 -13.00 54.41
N ILE A 7 13.14 -12.24 54.47
CA ILE A 7 11.99 -12.39 53.58
C ILE A 7 12.22 -11.49 52.37
N VAL A 8 12.59 -12.09 51.23
CA VAL A 8 12.73 -11.40 49.95
C VAL A 8 11.32 -11.24 49.36
N ARG A 9 10.82 -10.01 49.26
CA ARG A 9 9.58 -9.69 48.54
C ARG A 9 9.90 -9.56 47.04
N ALA A 10 9.46 -10.53 46.25
CA ALA A 10 9.51 -10.47 44.80
C ALA A 10 8.42 -9.50 44.29
N SER A 11 8.82 -8.37 43.71
CA SER A 11 7.95 -7.44 43.01
C SER A 11 7.64 -7.97 41.61
N VAL A 12 6.39 -8.38 41.38
CA VAL A 12 5.87 -8.76 40.07
C VAL A 12 5.73 -7.48 39.23
N VAL A 13 6.58 -7.32 38.22
CA VAL A 13 6.44 -6.27 37.21
C VAL A 13 5.37 -6.73 36.21
N ALA A 14 4.18 -6.15 36.29
CA ALA A 14 3.14 -6.31 35.28
C ALA A 14 3.47 -5.39 34.10
N SER A 15 4.12 -5.93 33.07
CA SER A 15 4.30 -5.24 31.78
C SER A 15 2.98 -5.25 31.02
N ILE A 16 2.31 -4.10 31.02
CA ILE A 16 1.10 -3.84 30.24
C ILE A 16 1.52 -3.87 28.76
N GLY A 17 1.12 -4.93 28.06
CA GLY A 17 1.27 -5.03 26.61
C GLY A 17 0.45 -3.93 25.93
N ALA A 18 1.12 -2.97 25.31
CA ALA A 18 0.49 -1.99 24.45
C ALA A 18 -0.01 -2.71 23.18
N MET A 19 -1.27 -3.13 23.19
CA MET A 19 -1.98 -3.53 21.98
C MET A 19 -2.20 -2.27 21.13
N ALA A 20 -1.32 -2.05 20.16
CA ALA A 20 -1.55 -1.04 19.13
C ALA A 20 -2.81 -1.45 18.34
N ALA A 21 -3.88 -0.69 18.52
CA ALA A 21 -5.11 -0.84 17.75
C ALA A 21 -4.81 -0.54 16.28
N ILE A 22 -4.72 -1.58 15.46
CA ILE A 22 -4.63 -1.45 14.01
C ILE A 22 -6.03 -1.08 13.53
N ALA A 23 -6.30 0.21 13.37
CA ALA A 23 -7.55 0.67 12.78
C ALA A 23 -7.66 0.10 11.35
N PRO A 24 -8.81 -0.49 10.96
CA PRO A 24 -9.01 -0.93 9.59
C PRO A 24 -8.98 0.30 8.67
N ALA A 25 -8.09 0.29 7.67
CA ALA A 25 -8.09 1.30 6.62
C ALA A 25 -9.44 1.22 5.88
N ALA A 26 -10.18 2.32 5.87
CA ALA A 26 -11.44 2.41 5.12
C ALA A 26 -11.17 2.09 3.64
N PRO A 27 -12.07 1.36 2.95
CA PRO A 27 -11.93 1.11 1.52
C PRO A 27 -11.97 2.45 0.81
N ALA A 28 -10.90 2.84 0.13
CA ALA A 28 -10.95 4.02 -0.71
C ALA A 28 -11.91 3.70 -1.86
N LEU A 29 -12.96 4.49 -1.98
CA LEU A 29 -13.75 4.57 -3.21
C LEU A 29 -12.77 4.78 -4.37
N ALA A 30 -12.83 3.90 -5.37
CA ALA A 30 -11.97 3.99 -6.54
C ALA A 30 -12.11 5.38 -7.17
N GLY A 31 -11.08 6.22 -7.01
CA GLY A 31 -11.15 7.65 -7.27
C GLY A 31 -10.31 8.05 -8.46
N THR A 32 -10.51 9.27 -8.95
CA THR A 32 -9.61 9.87 -9.93
C THR A 32 -8.25 10.11 -9.27
N PRO A 33 -7.14 9.67 -9.87
CA PRO A 33 -5.82 9.92 -9.31
C PRO A 33 -5.53 11.42 -9.26
N PRO A 34 -4.75 11.88 -8.26
CA PRO A 34 -4.39 13.28 -8.16
C PRO A 34 -3.64 13.73 -9.41
N THR A 35 -3.72 15.02 -9.75
CA THR A 35 -3.14 15.58 -10.99
C THR A 35 -1.63 15.46 -11.09
N CYS A 36 -0.94 15.30 -9.96
CA CYS A 36 0.51 15.05 -9.88
C CYS A 36 0.91 13.60 -10.18
N MET A 37 -0.04 12.67 -10.34
CA MET A 37 0.20 11.36 -10.92
C MET A 37 0.25 11.46 -12.43
N GLN A 38 1.33 10.98 -13.03
CA GLN A 38 1.47 10.94 -14.48
C GLN A 38 1.40 9.50 -14.96
N THR A 39 0.51 9.20 -15.91
CA THR A 39 0.52 7.92 -16.62
C THR A 39 1.08 8.11 -18.02
N VAL A 40 2.12 7.37 -18.36
CA VAL A 40 2.74 7.34 -19.70
C VAL A 40 2.37 6.02 -20.37
N LYS A 41 1.78 6.09 -21.56
CA LYS A 41 1.46 4.90 -22.36
C LYS A 41 2.61 4.61 -23.31
N HIS A 42 3.17 3.40 -23.24
CA HIS A 42 4.24 2.94 -24.12
C HIS A 42 3.68 2.12 -25.29
N ALA A 43 2.63 1.34 -25.02
CA ALA A 43 1.86 0.61 -26.02
C ALA A 43 0.39 0.58 -25.59
N TYR A 44 -0.49 0.01 -26.42
CA TYR A 44 -1.91 -0.13 -26.07
C TYR A 44 -2.11 -0.94 -24.78
N ASN A 45 -1.24 -1.91 -24.49
CA ASN A 45 -1.29 -2.81 -23.33
C ASN A 45 -0.17 -2.58 -22.31
N SER A 46 0.58 -1.47 -22.41
CA SER A 46 1.75 -1.18 -21.59
C SER A 46 1.80 0.27 -21.16
N VAL A 47 1.82 0.51 -19.85
CA VAL A 47 1.86 1.86 -19.27
C VAL A 47 2.80 1.92 -18.07
N THR A 48 3.35 3.10 -17.81
CA THR A 48 4.09 3.40 -16.57
C THR A 48 3.41 4.54 -15.83
N VAL A 49 3.14 4.36 -14.55
CA VAL A 49 2.59 5.40 -13.66
C VAL A 49 3.69 5.96 -12.79
N TYR A 50 3.82 7.28 -12.78
CA TYR A 50 4.79 8.05 -12.01
C TYR A 50 4.08 8.84 -10.91
N ASN A 51 4.57 8.72 -9.68
CA ASN A 51 4.13 9.56 -8.59
C ASN A 51 5.04 10.80 -8.48
N ARG A 52 4.55 11.96 -8.92
CA ARG A 52 5.25 13.25 -8.79
C ARG A 52 4.64 14.15 -7.71
N CYS A 53 3.89 13.58 -6.78
CA CYS A 53 3.13 14.31 -5.76
C CYS A 53 3.97 14.71 -4.53
N GLY A 54 5.26 14.98 -4.70
CA GLY A 54 6.16 15.26 -3.59
C GLY A 54 6.35 14.03 -2.70
N LEU A 55 6.08 14.16 -1.39
CA LEU A 55 6.37 13.16 -0.35
C LEU A 55 5.20 12.20 -0.06
N THR A 56 4.12 12.24 -0.82
CA THR A 56 2.93 11.41 -0.58
C THR A 56 2.97 10.12 -1.40
N SER A 57 2.76 8.98 -0.75
CA SER A 57 2.47 7.70 -1.42
C SER A 57 1.00 7.59 -1.80
N PHE A 58 0.70 6.95 -2.93
CA PHE A 58 -0.69 6.66 -3.30
C PHE A 58 -0.84 5.21 -3.71
N ASN A 59 -1.99 4.64 -3.38
CA ASN A 59 -2.39 3.34 -3.90
C ASN A 59 -3.17 3.54 -5.20
N ILE A 60 -2.73 2.89 -6.27
CA ILE A 60 -3.37 2.98 -7.58
C ILE A 60 -3.55 1.62 -8.20
N ARG A 61 -4.52 1.52 -9.10
CA ARG A 61 -4.67 0.40 -10.02
C ARG A 61 -4.93 0.88 -11.44
N ILE A 62 -4.57 0.04 -12.40
CA ILE A 62 -4.88 0.22 -13.81
C ILE A 62 -6.17 -0.53 -14.12
N VAL A 63 -7.11 0.20 -14.71
CA VAL A 63 -8.29 -0.38 -15.32
C VAL A 63 -7.96 -0.70 -16.77
N TRP A 64 -8.16 -1.95 -17.16
CA TRP A 64 -7.91 -2.41 -18.51
C TRP A 64 -9.24 -2.69 -19.23
N ARG A 65 -9.29 -2.44 -20.53
CA ARG A 65 -10.36 -2.94 -21.40
C ARG A 65 -10.00 -4.33 -21.88
N ALA A 66 -10.96 -5.25 -21.88
CA ALA A 66 -10.78 -6.64 -22.36
C ALA A 66 -9.60 -7.38 -21.69
N ALA A 67 -9.26 -7.00 -20.46
CA ALA A 67 -8.32 -7.70 -19.59
C ALA A 67 -8.72 -7.48 -18.12
N PRO A 68 -8.32 -8.35 -17.19
CA PRO A 68 -8.51 -8.11 -15.77
C PRO A 68 -7.76 -6.86 -15.31
N ASP A 69 -8.42 -6.03 -14.52
CA ASP A 69 -7.79 -4.86 -13.87
C ASP A 69 -6.57 -5.27 -13.04
N SER A 70 -5.57 -4.39 -12.95
CA SER A 70 -4.44 -4.65 -12.07
C SER A 70 -4.89 -4.70 -10.60
N GLY A 71 -4.10 -5.35 -9.75
CA GLY A 71 -4.20 -5.14 -8.31
C GLY A 71 -3.97 -3.68 -7.92
N CYS A 72 -4.34 -3.35 -6.69
CA CYS A 72 -4.06 -2.08 -6.03
C CYS A 72 -2.63 -2.08 -5.50
N TYR A 73 -1.80 -1.14 -5.94
CA TYR A 73 -0.40 -1.05 -5.55
C TYR A 73 -0.01 0.35 -5.16
N THR A 74 0.75 0.44 -4.07
CA THR A 74 1.32 1.69 -3.58
C THR A 74 2.50 2.12 -4.45
N ILE A 75 2.46 3.35 -4.95
CA ILE A 75 3.60 4.01 -5.59
C ILE A 75 4.16 5.05 -4.63
N SER A 76 5.38 4.80 -4.16
CA SER A 76 6.11 5.70 -3.27
C SER A 76 6.41 7.07 -3.90
N PRO A 77 6.70 8.09 -3.08
CA PRO A 77 7.16 9.41 -3.52
C PRO A 77 8.25 9.34 -4.59
N GLY A 78 8.10 10.10 -5.67
CA GLY A 78 9.09 10.18 -6.76
C GLY A 78 9.32 8.87 -7.53
N SER A 79 8.60 7.80 -7.20
CA SER A 79 8.78 6.48 -7.79
C SER A 79 7.84 6.27 -8.96
N SER A 80 8.09 5.21 -9.72
CA SER A 80 7.23 4.81 -10.83
C SER A 80 7.01 3.30 -10.84
N ARG A 81 5.96 2.87 -11.53
CA ARG A 81 5.64 1.47 -11.69
C ARG A 81 5.07 1.19 -13.08
N ALA A 82 5.66 0.20 -13.74
CA ALA A 82 5.20 -0.30 -15.02
C ALA A 82 4.08 -1.34 -14.82
N TYR A 83 3.10 -1.30 -15.72
CA TYR A 83 1.96 -2.21 -15.77
C TYR A 83 1.79 -2.70 -17.20
N ASN A 84 1.58 -4.00 -17.36
CA ASN A 84 1.29 -4.61 -18.63
C ASN A 84 0.09 -5.57 -18.48
N ALA A 85 -0.77 -5.63 -19.49
CA ALA A 85 -1.86 -6.61 -19.56
C ALA A 85 -1.34 -7.98 -20.06
N PHE A 86 -0.42 -8.60 -19.31
CA PHE A 86 0.14 -9.91 -19.68
C PHE A 86 -0.95 -10.98 -19.80
N GLY A 87 -0.88 -11.79 -20.85
CA GLY A 87 -1.84 -12.87 -21.11
C GLY A 87 -3.19 -12.42 -21.67
N ALA A 88 -3.40 -11.12 -21.91
CA ALA A 88 -4.60 -10.58 -22.53
C ALA A 88 -4.24 -9.86 -23.85
N PRO A 89 -4.21 -10.55 -25.01
CA PRO A 89 -3.76 -9.98 -26.28
C PRO A 89 -4.65 -8.85 -26.80
N LEU A 90 -5.91 -8.81 -26.38
CA LEU A 90 -6.86 -7.73 -26.70
C LEU A 90 -6.94 -6.67 -25.57
N GLY A 91 -6.18 -6.87 -24.50
CA GLY A 91 -6.13 -6.00 -23.35
C GLY A 91 -5.57 -4.63 -23.71
N SER A 92 -6.30 -3.56 -23.44
CA SER A 92 -5.82 -2.20 -23.67
C SER A 92 -6.05 -1.30 -22.48
N TYR A 93 -5.17 -0.33 -22.27
CA TYR A 93 -5.28 0.61 -21.17
C TYR A 93 -6.55 1.45 -21.30
N ASP A 94 -7.39 1.48 -20.26
CA ASP A 94 -8.51 2.40 -20.14
C ASP A 94 -8.08 3.65 -19.37
N LYS A 95 -7.81 3.46 -18.06
CA LYS A 95 -7.55 4.55 -17.11
C LYS A 95 -6.77 4.06 -15.89
N THR A 96 -6.24 5.03 -15.15
CA THR A 96 -5.65 4.83 -13.83
C THR A 96 -6.65 5.34 -12.79
N VAL A 97 -6.86 4.58 -11.71
CA VAL A 97 -7.72 4.99 -10.59
C VAL A 97 -7.00 4.77 -9.27
N THR A 98 -7.37 5.53 -8.24
CA THR A 98 -6.89 5.29 -6.88
C THR A 98 -7.59 4.09 -6.28
N CYS A 99 -6.87 3.43 -5.38
CA CYS A 99 -7.43 2.64 -4.30
C CYS A 99 -6.99 3.32 -2.98
#